data_AF-A0A7C4T9D2-F1
#
_entry.id   AF-A0A7C4T9D2-F1
#
_cell.length_a   1.000
_cell.length_b   1.000
_cell.length_c   1.000
_cell.angle_alpha   90.00
_cell.angle_beta   90.00
_cell.angle_gamma   90.00
#
_symmetry.space_group_name_H-M   'P 1'
#
loop_
_entity.id
_entity.type
_entity.pdbx_description
1 polymer ?
#
loop_
_entity_poly.entity_id
_entity_poly.type
_entity_poly.pdbx_seq_one_letter_code
_entity_poly.pdbx_strand_id
1 'polypeptide(L)'
;MKKTLLVVSLVMATVCGHGQSINDAFFKKVSYIGAFGKEDWTAGWANFDPQNTDYPNPTSTLGNGDLSAAGGKKITQDTTIGGNIKLDGWVYVKSGATLTIQPGSVIRGTTGSTLIIERGAKIIAEGTKDNPIVFTSIKPKGSRAASDWGGVILLGRATNNHGANVTIEGGVGATYGIGDGPAIEDDNSGVMRYVRIEFPGYDIDGNGNEVNGLTMGSVGSGTTIEYVQVSFSGDDAFEWFGGTVNCRYLIALATEDDDFDTDYGFSGHVQFALAVRDPKVCDTDGARGFESDNDANSSYNKPYTHAVFSNVTLIGPGVDESATQKHEVGLLLRRNTRLQIYNLVSTKYVKGGLVIDGDPTQQAAKDDSLIMQYSVLAGYGNAAVKTKGTANPLTNPVDWFLNHNNDTTSFAALKLSFPVNVTNAAPSFLPGEGSILLTKGSSWGKPVASVSISSPKDTIKINESIQLTATALPNDAANKDVKWSIVEGNDKASVSETGILQGIAAGNVKVKAEAQDGSGVSATITIVVKNEVGGAKVNYLSQLYPNPVSTILTVRAASILSGIDVFDVTGKKIRSQFNINGSQALINFESLPAGIYVIRIQYQNGSVDFQKVYKK
;
A
#
# COMPACT_ATOMS: atom_id res chain seq x y z
N MET A 1 33.37 54.90 -9.57
CA MET A 1 32.19 54.34 -10.28
C MET A 1 32.48 52.88 -10.59
N LYS A 2 31.93 51.95 -9.79
CA LYS A 2 32.17 50.51 -9.90
C LYS A 2 31.25 49.93 -10.98
N LYS A 3 31.83 49.21 -11.95
CA LYS A 3 31.11 48.46 -12.98
C LYS A 3 30.62 47.15 -12.38
N THR A 4 29.30 46.97 -12.32
CA THR A 4 28.66 45.72 -11.90
C THR A 4 28.64 44.76 -13.08
N LEU A 5 29.33 43.63 -12.95
CA LEU A 5 29.33 42.54 -13.91
C LEU A 5 28.05 41.71 -13.69
N LEU A 6 27.15 41.70 -14.66
CA LEU A 6 25.94 40.89 -14.64
C LEU A 6 26.32 39.46 -15.06
N VAL A 7 26.42 38.55 -14.09
CA VAL A 7 26.56 37.11 -14.36
C VAL A 7 25.16 36.58 -14.66
N VAL A 8 24.90 36.24 -15.92
CA VAL A 8 23.70 35.51 -16.32
C VAL A 8 23.90 34.06 -15.93
N SER A 9 23.29 33.65 -14.81
CA SER A 9 23.17 32.25 -14.43
C SER A 9 22.23 31.56 -15.41
N LEU A 10 22.81 30.78 -16.32
CA LEU A 10 22.08 29.81 -17.14
C LEU A 10 21.51 28.75 -16.20
N VAL A 11 20.23 28.87 -15.84
CA VAL A 11 19.50 27.79 -15.18
C VAL A 11 19.32 26.70 -16.23
N MET A 12 20.24 25.73 -16.26
CA MET A 12 19.90 24.41 -16.77
C MET A 12 18.76 23.91 -15.90
N ALA A 13 17.56 23.86 -16.47
CA ALA A 13 16.51 23.00 -15.95
C ALA A 13 17.05 21.57 -16.06
N THR A 14 17.65 21.09 -14.97
CA THR A 14 17.79 19.66 -14.73
C THR A 14 16.36 19.14 -14.76
N VAL A 15 16.04 18.36 -15.80
CA VAL A 15 14.91 17.44 -15.72
C VAL A 15 15.15 16.65 -14.44
N CYS A 16 14.31 16.86 -13.43
CA CYS A 16 14.31 16.03 -12.23
C CYS A 16 14.02 14.60 -12.71
N GLY A 17 15.08 13.83 -12.98
CA GLY A 17 14.97 12.39 -13.00
C GLY A 17 14.37 12.00 -11.65
N HIS A 18 13.27 11.27 -11.67
CA HIS A 18 12.74 10.61 -10.48
C HIS A 18 13.87 9.77 -9.90
N GLY A 19 14.48 10.26 -8.83
CA GLY A 19 15.63 9.59 -8.23
C GLY A 19 15.19 8.23 -7.71
N GLN A 20 15.77 7.16 -8.23
CA GLN A 20 15.54 5.79 -7.76
C GLN A 20 15.95 5.69 -6.29
N SER A 21 14.98 5.83 -5.40
CA SER A 21 15.19 5.89 -3.96
C SER A 21 14.13 5.08 -3.24
N ILE A 22 14.55 4.26 -2.28
CA ILE A 22 13.64 3.54 -1.39
C ILE A 22 12.72 4.47 -0.55
N ASN A 23 13.01 5.78 -0.53
CA ASN A 23 12.18 6.79 0.14
C ASN A 23 11.19 7.50 -0.79
N ASP A 24 11.13 7.10 -2.07
CA ASP A 24 10.12 7.60 -3.01
C ASP A 24 8.70 7.34 -2.50
N ALA A 25 7.77 8.25 -2.80
CA ALA A 25 6.38 8.17 -2.37
C ALA A 25 5.64 6.95 -2.96
N PHE A 26 6.18 6.34 -4.01
CA PHE A 26 5.71 5.06 -4.54
C PHE A 26 5.75 3.95 -3.48
N PHE A 27 6.73 3.91 -2.57
CA PHE A 27 6.83 2.80 -1.64
C PHE A 27 5.90 2.96 -0.42
N LYS A 28 5.06 1.96 -0.17
CA LYS A 28 4.37 1.82 1.12
C LYS A 28 5.39 1.42 2.18
N LYS A 29 5.66 2.31 3.14
CA LYS A 29 6.59 2.01 4.23
C LYS A 29 5.97 0.98 5.17
N VAL A 30 6.64 -0.16 5.30
CA VAL A 30 6.25 -1.27 6.17
C VAL A 30 7.39 -1.63 7.11
N SER A 31 7.12 -2.34 8.21
CA SER A 31 8.13 -2.71 9.21
C SER A 31 8.68 -4.13 9.08
N TYR A 32 8.38 -4.82 7.99
CA TYR A 32 8.69 -6.24 7.79
C TYR A 32 9.50 -6.49 6.50
N ILE A 33 10.15 -7.66 6.47
CA ILE A 33 10.92 -8.18 5.34
C ILE A 33 10.06 -9.19 4.57
N GLY A 34 10.19 -9.21 3.25
CA GLY A 34 9.37 -10.00 2.35
C GLY A 34 8.10 -9.27 1.90
N ALA A 35 7.35 -9.91 1.03
CA ALA A 35 6.10 -9.37 0.48
C ALA A 35 4.94 -9.39 1.48
N PHE A 36 5.09 -10.07 2.62
CA PHE A 36 4.00 -10.34 3.56
C PHE A 36 4.33 -9.91 4.98
N GLY A 37 3.44 -9.10 5.56
CA GLY A 37 3.36 -8.84 6.99
C GLY A 37 2.27 -9.71 7.59
N LYS A 38 1.24 -9.06 8.15
CA LYS A 38 0.05 -9.75 8.69
C LYS A 38 -1.13 -9.83 7.73
N GLU A 39 -1.07 -9.11 6.61
CA GLU A 39 -2.13 -9.06 5.61
C GLU A 39 -1.76 -9.93 4.40
N ASP A 40 -2.72 -10.77 3.98
CA ASP A 40 -2.61 -11.52 2.74
C ASP A 40 -3.28 -10.73 1.60
N TRP A 41 -2.46 -10.05 0.82
CA TRP A 41 -2.91 -9.27 -0.34
C TRP A 41 -3.22 -10.15 -1.56
N THR A 42 -2.91 -11.44 -1.55
CA THR A 42 -3.25 -12.39 -2.63
C THR A 42 -4.69 -12.91 -2.50
N ALA A 43 -5.22 -12.90 -1.27
CA ALA A 43 -6.53 -13.44 -0.95
C ALA A 43 -7.66 -12.80 -1.77
N GLY A 44 -8.47 -13.64 -2.41
CA GLY A 44 -9.71 -13.28 -3.11
C GLY A 44 -9.54 -13.05 -4.62
N TRP A 45 -8.34 -12.73 -5.10
CA TRP A 45 -8.13 -12.43 -6.53
C TRP A 45 -7.01 -13.25 -7.19
N ALA A 46 -6.09 -13.89 -6.45
CA ALA A 46 -5.09 -14.77 -7.05
C ALA A 46 -5.65 -16.18 -7.30
N ASN A 47 -5.00 -16.95 -8.17
CA ASN A 47 -5.34 -18.34 -8.47
C ASN A 47 -4.12 -19.26 -8.34
N PHE A 48 -4.06 -20.07 -7.29
CA PHE A 48 -2.95 -20.99 -7.07
C PHE A 48 -3.23 -22.41 -7.60
N ASP A 49 -4.30 -22.63 -8.37
CA ASP A 49 -4.54 -23.90 -9.08
C ASP A 49 -5.19 -23.64 -10.47
N PRO A 50 -4.48 -22.92 -11.35
CA PRO A 50 -4.99 -22.63 -12.69
C PRO A 50 -5.06 -23.89 -13.56
N GLN A 51 -4.38 -24.99 -13.21
CA GLN A 51 -4.47 -26.26 -13.93
C GLN A 51 -5.88 -26.86 -13.84
N ASN A 52 -6.52 -26.81 -12.67
CA ASN A 52 -7.84 -27.39 -12.43
C ASN A 52 -8.99 -26.38 -12.50
N THR A 53 -8.70 -25.09 -12.63
CA THR A 53 -9.72 -24.04 -12.72
C THR A 53 -10.59 -24.20 -13.97
N ASP A 54 -11.91 -24.17 -13.79
CA ASP A 54 -12.85 -24.26 -14.91
C ASP A 54 -13.14 -22.87 -15.50
N TYR A 55 -12.89 -22.73 -16.79
CA TYR A 55 -13.14 -21.48 -17.51
C TYR A 55 -14.19 -21.70 -18.59
N PRO A 56 -15.15 -20.79 -18.75
CA PRO A 56 -16.19 -20.91 -19.75
C PRO A 56 -15.61 -20.96 -21.17
N ASN A 57 -16.38 -21.57 -22.07
CA ASN A 57 -16.03 -21.58 -23.49
C ASN A 57 -16.15 -20.17 -24.09
N PRO A 58 -15.25 -19.80 -25.02
CA PRO A 58 -15.38 -18.53 -25.72
C PRO A 58 -16.70 -18.39 -26.47
N THR A 59 -17.26 -17.18 -26.42
CA THR A 59 -18.48 -16.77 -27.13
C THR A 59 -18.19 -15.75 -28.23
N SER A 60 -16.97 -15.22 -28.28
CA SER A 60 -16.49 -14.29 -29.30
C SER A 60 -15.01 -14.51 -29.57
N THR A 61 -14.49 -13.90 -30.64
CA THR A 61 -13.08 -14.01 -31.05
C THR A 61 -12.45 -12.63 -31.15
N LEU A 62 -11.27 -12.48 -30.57
CA LEU A 62 -10.34 -11.37 -30.80
C LEU A 62 -9.16 -11.92 -31.60
N GLY A 63 -9.09 -11.55 -32.88
CA GLY A 63 -8.01 -12.01 -33.77
C GLY A 63 -8.55 -12.63 -35.06
N ASN A 64 -7.63 -13.17 -35.85
CA ASN A 64 -7.91 -13.74 -37.17
C ASN A 64 -7.14 -15.03 -37.45
N GLY A 65 -6.44 -15.60 -36.45
CA GLY A 65 -5.69 -16.85 -36.56
C GLY A 65 -4.33 -16.72 -37.25
N ASP A 66 -3.92 -15.52 -37.64
CA ASP A 66 -2.66 -15.29 -38.33
C ASP A 66 -1.52 -15.00 -37.33
N LEU A 67 -0.45 -15.79 -37.40
CA LEU A 67 0.74 -15.73 -36.55
C LEU A 67 1.91 -15.05 -37.28
N SER A 68 1.64 -13.91 -37.94
CA SER A 68 2.66 -13.13 -38.62
C SER A 68 2.47 -11.63 -38.40
N ALA A 69 3.57 -10.88 -38.43
CA ALA A 69 3.52 -9.43 -38.28
C ALA A 69 2.73 -8.76 -39.41
N ALA A 70 2.75 -9.34 -40.61
CA ALA A 70 2.04 -8.84 -41.77
C ALA A 70 0.53 -9.12 -41.72
N GLY A 71 0.13 -10.33 -41.31
CA GLY A 71 -1.26 -10.80 -41.39
C GLY A 71 -2.05 -10.72 -40.08
N GLY A 72 -1.38 -10.63 -38.92
CA GLY A 72 -2.03 -10.54 -37.62
C GLY A 72 -3.01 -9.37 -37.50
N LYS A 73 -4.08 -9.57 -36.72
CA LYS A 73 -5.14 -8.57 -36.52
C LYS A 73 -4.58 -7.26 -35.97
N LYS A 74 -4.91 -6.14 -36.63
CA LYS A 74 -4.57 -4.79 -36.17
C LYS A 74 -5.81 -4.08 -35.60
N ILE A 75 -5.70 -3.58 -34.38
CA ILE A 75 -6.66 -2.69 -33.73
C ILE A 75 -6.13 -1.26 -33.89
N THR A 76 -6.79 -0.48 -34.75
CA THR A 76 -6.36 0.88 -35.12
C THR A 76 -7.28 1.98 -34.55
N GLN A 77 -8.33 1.59 -33.82
CA GLN A 77 -9.27 2.48 -33.16
C GLN A 77 -9.62 1.90 -31.79
N ASP A 78 -10.06 2.75 -30.88
CA ASP A 78 -10.50 2.34 -29.55
C ASP A 78 -11.53 1.20 -29.64
N THR A 79 -11.23 0.12 -28.93
CA THR A 79 -12.02 -1.11 -28.98
C THR A 79 -12.27 -1.58 -27.56
N THR A 80 -13.53 -1.90 -27.25
CA THR A 80 -13.92 -2.49 -25.96
C THR A 80 -14.34 -3.94 -26.18
N ILE A 81 -13.82 -4.84 -25.36
CA ILE A 81 -14.18 -6.26 -25.34
C ILE A 81 -14.63 -6.68 -23.93
N GLY A 82 -15.44 -7.73 -23.83
CA GLY A 82 -15.85 -8.30 -22.55
C GLY A 82 -16.44 -9.70 -22.68
N GLY A 83 -16.44 -10.45 -21.58
CA GLY A 83 -16.96 -11.82 -21.52
C GLY A 83 -15.91 -12.88 -21.85
N ASN A 84 -16.32 -13.96 -22.52
CA ASN A 84 -15.46 -15.12 -22.81
C ASN A 84 -14.95 -15.05 -24.24
N ILE A 85 -13.65 -14.84 -24.42
CA ILE A 85 -13.06 -14.41 -25.68
C ILE A 85 -12.00 -15.42 -26.10
N LYS A 86 -12.00 -15.83 -27.36
CA LYS A 86 -10.90 -16.58 -27.98
C LYS A 86 -9.90 -15.57 -28.52
N LEU A 87 -8.66 -15.57 -28.01
CA LEU A 87 -7.54 -14.85 -28.63
C LEU A 87 -6.94 -15.76 -29.70
N ASP A 88 -6.97 -15.33 -30.96
CA ASP A 88 -6.68 -16.17 -32.12
C ASP A 88 -5.68 -15.50 -33.08
N GLY A 89 -4.45 -16.00 -33.13
CA GLY A 89 -3.34 -15.37 -33.85
C GLY A 89 -2.71 -14.20 -33.09
N TRP A 90 -1.90 -13.40 -33.78
CA TRP A 90 -1.29 -12.20 -33.22
C TRP A 90 -2.22 -10.99 -33.34
N VAL A 91 -2.45 -10.33 -32.22
CA VAL A 91 -3.32 -9.15 -32.13
C VAL A 91 -2.49 -7.95 -31.70
N TYR A 92 -2.42 -6.95 -32.58
CA TYR A 92 -1.66 -5.73 -32.35
C TYR A 92 -2.61 -4.58 -32.07
N VAL A 93 -2.45 -3.93 -30.91
CA VAL A 93 -3.04 -2.63 -30.64
C VAL A 93 -2.05 -1.58 -31.13
N LYS A 94 -2.48 -0.81 -32.13
CA LYS A 94 -1.62 0.13 -32.85
C LYS A 94 -1.61 1.49 -32.16
N SER A 95 -0.56 2.25 -32.40
CA SER A 95 -0.39 3.61 -31.87
C SER A 95 -1.66 4.47 -32.05
N GLY A 96 -2.08 5.15 -30.99
CA GLY A 96 -3.30 5.97 -30.96
C GLY A 96 -4.59 5.20 -30.64
N ALA A 97 -4.56 3.87 -30.57
CA ALA A 97 -5.71 3.06 -30.18
C ALA A 97 -5.60 2.53 -28.74
N THR A 98 -6.76 2.37 -28.10
CA THR A 98 -6.91 1.77 -26.77
C THR A 98 -7.73 0.50 -26.83
N LEU A 99 -7.20 -0.61 -26.30
CA LEU A 99 -7.97 -1.83 -26.04
C LEU A 99 -8.47 -1.82 -24.60
N THR A 100 -9.78 -1.69 -24.40
CA THR A 100 -10.42 -1.78 -23.08
C THR A 100 -11.02 -3.18 -22.88
N ILE A 101 -10.71 -3.82 -21.76
CA ILE A 101 -11.21 -5.14 -21.38
C ILE A 101 -12.06 -4.99 -20.12
N GLN A 102 -13.32 -5.42 -20.19
CA GLN A 102 -14.23 -5.32 -19.06
C GLN A 102 -13.82 -6.25 -17.90
N PRO A 103 -14.04 -5.86 -16.63
CA PRO A 103 -13.80 -6.71 -15.46
C PRO A 103 -14.46 -8.08 -15.57
N GLY A 104 -13.81 -9.14 -15.06
CA GLY A 104 -14.33 -10.50 -15.10
C GLY A 104 -14.24 -11.20 -16.45
N SER A 105 -13.63 -10.58 -17.47
CA SER A 105 -13.46 -11.21 -18.78
C SER A 105 -12.43 -12.35 -18.73
N VAL A 106 -12.68 -13.38 -19.53
CA VAL A 106 -11.77 -14.52 -19.70
C VAL A 106 -11.34 -14.59 -21.17
N ILE A 107 -10.05 -14.34 -21.41
CA ILE A 107 -9.40 -14.36 -22.71
C ILE A 107 -8.62 -15.66 -22.82
N ARG A 108 -8.95 -16.49 -23.81
CA ARG A 108 -8.37 -17.82 -24.00
C ARG A 108 -7.53 -17.88 -25.27
N GLY A 109 -6.21 -17.93 -25.11
CA GLY A 109 -5.23 -17.96 -26.19
C GLY A 109 -5.12 -19.30 -26.88
N THR A 110 -5.13 -19.30 -28.21
CA THR A 110 -4.68 -20.45 -29.01
C THR A 110 -3.16 -20.57 -29.01
N THR A 111 -2.64 -21.71 -29.43
CA THR A 111 -1.20 -21.95 -29.64
C THR A 111 -0.56 -20.81 -30.41
N GLY A 112 0.52 -20.24 -29.84
CA GLY A 112 1.28 -19.12 -30.38
C GLY A 112 0.55 -17.77 -30.43
N SER A 113 -0.72 -17.67 -30.04
CA SER A 113 -1.44 -16.39 -30.03
C SER A 113 -0.85 -15.43 -29.01
N THR A 114 -0.74 -14.15 -29.37
CA THR A 114 -0.06 -13.14 -28.57
C THR A 114 -0.81 -11.83 -28.66
N LEU A 115 -0.94 -11.12 -27.53
CA LEU A 115 -1.47 -9.77 -27.49
C LEU A 115 -0.32 -8.77 -27.41
N ILE A 116 -0.20 -7.91 -28.41
CA ILE A 116 0.88 -6.94 -28.54
C ILE A 116 0.31 -5.52 -28.46
N ILE A 117 0.66 -4.79 -27.40
CA ILE A 117 0.34 -3.38 -27.24
C ILE A 117 1.56 -2.57 -27.69
N GLU A 118 1.50 -2.03 -28.91
CA GLU A 118 2.62 -1.29 -29.46
C GLU A 118 2.79 0.09 -28.83
N ARG A 119 3.97 0.66 -29.03
CA ARG A 119 4.32 2.02 -28.65
C ARG A 119 3.25 3.05 -29.00
N GLY A 120 2.80 3.80 -28.00
CA GLY A 120 1.75 4.82 -28.11
C GLY A 120 0.32 4.27 -28.24
N ALA A 121 0.13 2.95 -28.12
CA ALA A 121 -1.15 2.32 -27.88
C ALA A 121 -1.37 2.12 -26.37
N LYS A 122 -2.60 1.74 -25.99
CA LYS A 122 -2.94 1.48 -24.59
C LYS A 122 -3.74 0.20 -24.41
N ILE A 123 -3.57 -0.44 -23.25
CA ILE A 123 -4.48 -1.45 -22.71
C ILE A 123 -5.14 -0.92 -21.44
N ILE A 124 -6.46 -1.01 -21.33
CA ILE A 124 -7.20 -0.79 -20.08
C ILE A 124 -7.79 -2.13 -19.65
N ALA A 125 -7.02 -2.89 -18.88
CA ALA A 125 -7.42 -4.14 -18.24
C ALA A 125 -7.53 -3.91 -16.73
N GLU A 126 -8.59 -3.22 -16.32
CA GLU A 126 -8.84 -2.84 -14.94
C GLU A 126 -9.90 -3.76 -14.32
N GLY A 127 -9.47 -4.97 -13.95
CA GLY A 127 -10.29 -5.90 -13.17
C GLY A 127 -10.52 -5.41 -11.75
N THR A 128 -11.26 -6.20 -10.97
CA THR A 128 -11.47 -5.96 -9.54
C THR A 128 -11.08 -7.20 -8.75
N LYS A 129 -10.89 -7.06 -7.44
CA LYS A 129 -10.62 -8.19 -6.55
C LYS A 129 -11.62 -9.35 -6.74
N ASP A 130 -12.90 -9.02 -6.88
CA ASP A 130 -13.98 -10.01 -7.03
C ASP A 130 -14.20 -10.45 -8.48
N ASN A 131 -13.76 -9.66 -9.46
CA ASN A 131 -13.89 -9.93 -10.89
C ASN A 131 -12.57 -9.65 -11.61
N PRO A 132 -11.52 -10.48 -11.39
CA PRO A 132 -10.25 -10.33 -12.08
C PRO A 132 -10.42 -10.62 -13.59
N ILE A 133 -9.57 -10.01 -14.41
CA ILE A 133 -9.45 -10.35 -15.83
C ILE A 133 -8.47 -11.51 -15.96
N VAL A 134 -8.81 -12.52 -16.74
CA VAL A 134 -7.97 -13.72 -16.91
C VAL A 134 -7.59 -13.90 -18.36
N PHE A 135 -6.28 -13.92 -18.65
CA PHE A 135 -5.71 -14.47 -19.86
C PHE A 135 -5.22 -15.89 -19.57
N THR A 136 -5.63 -16.88 -20.37
CA THR A 136 -5.32 -18.29 -20.08
C THR A 136 -5.33 -19.13 -21.36
N SER A 137 -4.97 -20.41 -21.25
CA SER A 137 -4.97 -21.37 -22.35
C SER A 137 -6.38 -21.69 -22.88
N ILE A 138 -6.50 -21.89 -24.20
CA ILE A 138 -7.71 -22.44 -24.84
C ILE A 138 -7.94 -23.92 -24.48
N LYS A 139 -6.92 -24.64 -24.03
CA LYS A 139 -7.02 -26.06 -23.67
C LYS A 139 -7.94 -26.26 -22.46
N PRO A 140 -8.64 -27.41 -22.38
CA PRO A 140 -9.50 -27.72 -21.25
C PRO A 140 -8.69 -27.87 -19.95
N LYS A 141 -9.36 -27.67 -18.80
CA LYS A 141 -8.74 -27.91 -17.47
C LYS A 141 -8.12 -29.30 -17.41
N GLY A 142 -6.96 -29.41 -16.76
CA GLY A 142 -6.17 -30.63 -16.66
C GLY A 142 -5.29 -30.93 -17.88
N SER A 143 -5.48 -30.26 -19.03
CA SER A 143 -4.65 -30.43 -20.24
C SER A 143 -3.87 -29.18 -20.64
N ARG A 144 -3.80 -28.19 -19.75
CA ARG A 144 -3.02 -26.97 -19.95
C ARG A 144 -1.55 -27.23 -19.64
N ALA A 145 -0.67 -26.51 -20.30
CA ALA A 145 0.78 -26.57 -20.09
C ALA A 145 1.38 -25.18 -20.31
N ALA A 146 2.58 -24.95 -19.78
CA ALA A 146 3.36 -23.79 -20.18
C ALA A 146 3.53 -23.76 -21.71
N SER A 147 3.73 -22.57 -22.28
CA SER A 147 3.76 -22.39 -23.74
C SER A 147 2.47 -22.81 -24.46
N ASP A 148 1.32 -22.70 -23.81
CA ASP A 148 0.05 -22.90 -24.50
C ASP A 148 -0.30 -21.74 -25.43
N TRP A 149 0.22 -20.55 -25.16
CA TRP A 149 0.08 -19.32 -25.94
C TRP A 149 1.21 -18.34 -25.61
N GLY A 150 1.34 -17.25 -26.36
CA GLY A 150 2.51 -16.36 -26.30
C GLY A 150 2.59 -15.50 -25.04
N GLY A 151 1.50 -14.86 -24.62
CA GLY A 151 1.52 -13.90 -23.51
C GLY A 151 1.11 -12.49 -23.93
N VAL A 152 1.43 -11.52 -23.07
CA VAL A 152 1.09 -10.11 -23.28
C VAL A 152 2.37 -9.28 -23.37
N ILE A 153 2.49 -8.52 -24.46
CA ILE A 153 3.63 -7.64 -24.72
C ILE A 153 3.18 -6.19 -24.62
N LEU A 154 3.85 -5.39 -23.79
CA LEU A 154 3.59 -3.97 -23.59
C LEU A 154 4.82 -3.15 -23.96
N LEU A 155 4.70 -2.29 -24.97
CA LEU A 155 5.83 -1.51 -25.49
C LEU A 155 5.58 -0.01 -25.30
N GLY A 156 6.57 0.67 -24.74
CA GLY A 156 6.52 2.10 -24.42
C GLY A 156 7.69 2.91 -24.98
N ARG A 157 7.80 4.14 -24.47
CA ARG A 157 8.72 5.20 -24.93
C ARG A 157 9.72 5.69 -23.87
N ALA A 158 9.78 5.04 -22.71
CA ALA A 158 10.72 5.38 -21.66
C ALA A 158 12.16 4.95 -22.03
N THR A 159 13.15 5.52 -21.35
CA THR A 159 14.56 5.30 -21.70
C THR A 159 14.96 3.83 -21.51
N ASN A 160 15.85 3.35 -22.38
CA ASN A 160 16.59 2.10 -22.25
C ASN A 160 18.05 2.35 -22.69
N ASN A 161 18.94 1.37 -22.48
CA ASN A 161 20.35 1.47 -22.86
C ASN A 161 20.72 0.64 -24.11
N HIS A 162 19.72 0.09 -24.80
CA HIS A 162 19.88 -0.80 -25.96
C HIS A 162 19.72 -0.06 -27.30
N GLY A 163 18.74 0.85 -27.41
CA GLY A 163 18.54 1.66 -28.61
C GLY A 163 17.19 2.37 -28.70
N ALA A 164 17.04 3.20 -29.73
CA ALA A 164 15.83 4.00 -29.94
C ALA A 164 14.67 3.22 -30.59
N ASN A 165 14.98 2.23 -31.43
CA ASN A 165 14.03 1.40 -32.16
C ASN A 165 14.47 -0.06 -32.09
N VAL A 166 14.33 -0.64 -30.89
CA VAL A 166 14.71 -2.04 -30.66
C VAL A 166 13.51 -2.93 -30.98
N THR A 167 13.73 -3.98 -31.76
CA THR A 167 12.72 -5.03 -31.98
C THR A 167 12.62 -5.86 -30.72
N ILE A 168 11.41 -6.00 -30.17
CA ILE A 168 11.19 -6.94 -29.07
C ILE A 168 11.44 -8.36 -29.57
N GLU A 169 11.97 -9.20 -28.70
CA GLU A 169 12.20 -10.62 -28.98
C GLU A 169 10.90 -11.39 -29.28
N GLY A 170 11.03 -12.70 -29.51
CA GLY A 170 9.89 -13.52 -29.87
C GLY A 170 9.43 -13.41 -31.31
N GLY A 171 10.18 -12.72 -32.18
CA GLY A 171 9.89 -12.65 -33.62
C GLY A 171 8.58 -11.93 -34.01
N VAL A 172 7.86 -11.31 -33.06
CA VAL A 172 6.57 -10.63 -33.31
C VAL A 172 6.70 -9.32 -34.10
N GLY A 173 7.93 -8.85 -34.34
CA GLY A 173 8.24 -7.71 -35.21
C GLY A 173 7.78 -6.35 -34.69
N ALA A 174 7.41 -6.25 -33.41
CA ALA A 174 7.05 -4.99 -32.77
C ALA A 174 8.29 -4.33 -32.15
N THR A 175 8.28 -3.00 -31.99
CA THR A 175 9.46 -2.26 -31.52
C THR A 175 9.17 -1.36 -30.32
N TYR A 176 10.12 -1.30 -29.38
CA TYR A 176 10.11 -0.42 -28.22
C TYR A 176 11.24 0.62 -28.25
N GLY A 177 11.20 1.55 -27.30
CA GLY A 177 12.17 2.63 -27.15
C GLY A 177 11.64 4.00 -27.58
N ILE A 178 12.49 5.01 -27.49
CA ILE A 178 12.11 6.43 -27.66
C ILE A 178 11.62 6.78 -29.08
N GLY A 179 12.03 5.97 -30.06
CA GLY A 179 11.75 6.18 -31.48
C GLY A 179 12.50 7.38 -32.03
N ASP A 180 11.84 8.13 -32.91
CA ASP A 180 12.40 9.36 -33.46
C ASP A 180 12.21 10.57 -32.52
N GLY A 181 11.57 10.36 -31.36
CA GLY A 181 11.27 11.40 -30.36
C GLY A 181 12.20 11.34 -29.14
N PRO A 182 12.08 12.33 -28.23
CA PRO A 182 12.74 12.25 -26.93
C PRO A 182 12.15 11.10 -26.10
N ALA A 183 12.91 10.64 -25.11
CA ALA A 183 12.40 9.74 -24.08
C ALA A 183 11.19 10.35 -23.35
N ILE A 184 10.22 9.51 -23.02
CA ILE A 184 9.04 9.89 -22.23
C ILE A 184 9.00 8.96 -21.02
N GLU A 185 9.63 9.39 -19.92
CA GLU A 185 9.75 8.54 -18.72
C GLU A 185 8.40 8.29 -18.03
N ASP A 186 7.40 9.12 -18.27
CA ASP A 186 6.03 8.97 -17.81
C ASP A 186 5.08 8.50 -18.93
N ASP A 187 5.63 7.84 -19.96
CA ASP A 187 4.82 7.21 -21.01
C ASP A 187 3.78 6.27 -20.37
N ASN A 188 2.57 6.30 -20.92
CA ASN A 188 1.43 5.62 -20.34
C ASN A 188 0.85 4.64 -21.36
N SER A 189 1.24 3.38 -21.22
CA SER A 189 0.75 2.24 -22.01
C SER A 189 -0.55 1.65 -21.44
N GLY A 190 -1.12 2.27 -20.40
CA GLY A 190 -2.44 1.97 -19.86
C GLY A 190 -2.43 1.42 -18.43
N VAL A 191 -3.38 0.53 -18.14
CA VAL A 191 -3.64 -0.05 -16.81
C VAL A 191 -3.79 -1.56 -16.94
N MET A 192 -3.04 -2.30 -16.13
CA MET A 192 -3.31 -3.70 -15.81
C MET A 192 -3.49 -3.82 -14.29
N ARG A 193 -4.73 -4.06 -13.86
CA ARG A 193 -5.09 -4.21 -12.45
C ARG A 193 -5.97 -5.42 -12.22
N TYR A 194 -5.64 -6.26 -11.23
CA TYR A 194 -6.33 -7.53 -10.96
C TYR A 194 -6.40 -8.41 -12.23
N VAL A 195 -5.23 -8.72 -12.78
CA VAL A 195 -5.06 -9.51 -14.01
C VAL A 195 -4.32 -10.81 -13.69
N ARG A 196 -4.80 -11.92 -14.25
CA ARG A 196 -4.09 -13.20 -14.25
C ARG A 196 -3.68 -13.55 -15.69
N ILE A 197 -2.44 -13.96 -15.88
CA ILE A 197 -1.87 -14.40 -17.15
C ILE A 197 -1.34 -15.82 -16.92
N GLU A 198 -2.11 -16.81 -17.37
CA GLU A 198 -1.88 -18.22 -17.05
C GLU A 198 -1.45 -18.97 -18.31
N PHE A 199 -0.45 -19.84 -18.18
CA PHE A 199 0.12 -20.66 -19.25
C PHE A 199 0.70 -19.89 -20.47
N PRO A 200 1.29 -18.68 -20.33
CA PRO A 200 1.94 -17.97 -21.44
C PRO A 200 3.35 -18.54 -21.69
N GLY A 201 4.22 -17.78 -22.39
CA GLY A 201 5.63 -18.15 -22.54
C GLY A 201 5.87 -19.06 -23.73
N TYR A 202 6.09 -18.57 -24.95
CA TYR A 202 6.10 -19.43 -26.17
C TYR A 202 7.32 -19.20 -27.06
N ASP A 203 8.02 -20.27 -27.45
CA ASP A 203 9.06 -20.21 -28.49
C ASP A 203 8.43 -20.02 -29.87
N ILE A 204 8.28 -18.76 -30.25
CA ILE A 204 7.59 -18.37 -31.49
C ILE A 204 8.40 -18.78 -32.72
N ASP A 205 9.72 -18.65 -32.66
CA ASP A 205 10.58 -18.81 -33.83
C ASP A 205 11.34 -20.15 -33.90
N GLY A 206 11.28 -20.96 -32.84
CA GLY A 206 11.86 -22.29 -32.75
C GLY A 206 13.37 -22.29 -32.48
N ASN A 207 13.94 -21.13 -32.15
CA ASN A 207 15.39 -20.95 -31.96
C ASN A 207 15.76 -20.50 -30.55
N GLY A 208 14.84 -20.62 -29.58
CA GLY A 208 15.09 -20.11 -28.23
C GLY A 208 15.01 -18.58 -28.15
N ASN A 209 14.13 -17.96 -28.94
CA ASN A 209 13.71 -16.58 -28.73
C ASN A 209 12.22 -16.60 -28.40
N GLU A 210 11.93 -16.89 -27.15
CA GLU A 210 10.59 -16.98 -26.60
C GLU A 210 9.96 -15.59 -26.41
N VAL A 211 8.63 -15.56 -26.28
CA VAL A 211 7.91 -14.43 -25.68
C VAL A 211 7.53 -14.82 -24.27
N ASN A 212 7.55 -13.86 -23.34
CA ASN A 212 7.35 -14.09 -21.91
C ASN A 212 5.88 -14.04 -21.47
N GLY A 213 5.65 -14.17 -20.16
CA GLY A 213 4.32 -13.97 -19.58
C GLY A 213 3.81 -12.54 -19.72
N LEU A 214 4.49 -11.60 -19.08
CA LEU A 214 4.31 -10.17 -19.28
C LEU A 214 5.63 -9.52 -19.68
N THR A 215 5.80 -9.31 -20.99
CA THR A 215 6.97 -8.64 -21.57
C THR A 215 6.78 -7.13 -21.57
N MET A 216 7.74 -6.38 -21.01
CA MET A 216 7.65 -4.92 -20.89
C MET A 216 8.89 -4.23 -21.49
N GLY A 217 8.74 -3.67 -22.70
CA GLY A 217 9.81 -2.93 -23.37
C GLY A 217 9.65 -1.43 -23.25
N SER A 218 10.59 -0.73 -22.58
CA SER A 218 10.55 0.73 -22.40
C SER A 218 9.21 1.27 -21.87
N VAL A 219 8.50 0.51 -21.04
CA VAL A 219 7.22 0.96 -20.46
C VAL A 219 7.48 2.08 -19.45
N GLY A 220 6.72 3.18 -19.54
CA GLY A 220 6.90 4.36 -18.71
C GLY A 220 6.16 4.33 -17.37
N SER A 221 6.61 5.17 -16.45
CA SER A 221 6.06 5.32 -15.08
C SER A 221 4.61 5.84 -15.03
N GLY A 222 4.06 6.34 -16.14
CA GLY A 222 2.65 6.70 -16.26
C GLY A 222 1.72 5.49 -16.41
N THR A 223 2.29 4.30 -16.66
CA THR A 223 1.56 3.03 -16.76
C THR A 223 1.32 2.43 -15.38
N THR A 224 0.14 1.85 -15.16
CA THR A 224 -0.20 1.17 -13.89
C THR A 224 -0.16 -0.34 -14.07
N ILE A 225 0.71 -1.03 -13.33
CA ILE A 225 0.77 -2.49 -13.25
C ILE A 225 0.62 -2.89 -11.77
N GLU A 226 -0.58 -3.33 -11.37
CA GLU A 226 -0.88 -3.64 -9.97
C GLU A 226 -1.73 -4.91 -9.82
N TYR A 227 -1.43 -5.80 -8.86
CA TYR A 227 -2.18 -7.05 -8.70
C TYR A 227 -2.20 -7.86 -10.00
N VAL A 228 -1.01 -8.18 -10.50
CA VAL A 228 -0.83 -9.00 -11.70
C VAL A 228 -0.20 -10.33 -11.30
N GLN A 229 -0.82 -11.42 -11.71
CA GLN A 229 -0.30 -12.76 -11.53
C GLN A 229 0.06 -13.35 -12.89
N VAL A 230 1.27 -13.89 -13.00
CA VAL A 230 1.71 -14.74 -14.11
C VAL A 230 1.92 -16.15 -13.58
N SER A 231 1.46 -17.17 -14.29
CA SER A 231 1.54 -18.55 -13.81
C SER A 231 1.82 -19.54 -14.93
N PHE A 232 2.70 -20.51 -14.68
CA PHE A 232 3.08 -21.53 -15.67
C PHE A 232 3.55 -20.89 -16.99
N SER A 233 4.33 -19.82 -16.91
CA SER A 233 4.97 -19.26 -18.10
C SER A 233 6.04 -20.23 -18.58
N GLY A 234 6.08 -20.52 -19.88
CA GLY A 234 7.11 -21.36 -20.51
C GLY A 234 8.44 -20.66 -20.75
N ASP A 235 8.52 -19.42 -20.29
CA ASP A 235 9.68 -18.55 -20.29
C ASP A 235 9.51 -17.62 -19.06
N ASP A 236 10.10 -16.44 -19.02
CA ASP A 236 10.01 -15.57 -17.86
C ASP A 236 8.58 -15.16 -17.50
N ALA A 237 8.32 -15.00 -16.20
CA ALA A 237 7.02 -14.55 -15.74
C ALA A 237 6.82 -13.06 -16.02
N PHE A 238 7.79 -12.25 -15.59
CA PHE A 238 7.85 -10.81 -15.83
C PHE A 238 9.22 -10.43 -16.32
N GLU A 239 9.28 -9.76 -17.47
CA GLU A 239 10.55 -9.30 -18.01
C GLU A 239 10.49 -7.84 -18.42
N TRP A 240 11.50 -7.07 -17.98
CA TRP A 240 11.65 -5.66 -18.26
C TRP A 240 12.85 -5.38 -19.17
N PHE A 241 12.57 -4.98 -20.41
CA PHE A 241 13.57 -4.45 -21.35
C PHE A 241 13.63 -2.93 -21.26
N GLY A 242 14.39 -2.42 -20.29
CA GLY A 242 14.46 -0.97 -20.03
C GLY A 242 13.15 -0.37 -19.49
N GLY A 243 13.06 0.95 -19.49
CA GLY A 243 11.88 1.69 -19.02
C GLY A 243 11.90 2.05 -17.53
N THR A 244 10.78 2.60 -17.07
CA THR A 244 10.61 3.23 -15.74
C THR A 244 9.29 2.86 -15.07
N VAL A 245 8.55 1.89 -15.64
CA VAL A 245 7.25 1.46 -15.10
C VAL A 245 7.37 1.02 -13.64
N ASN A 246 6.43 1.49 -12.82
CA ASN A 246 6.34 1.08 -11.43
C ASN A 246 5.30 -0.03 -11.28
N CYS A 247 5.61 -1.07 -10.50
CA CYS A 247 4.75 -2.24 -10.36
C CYS A 247 4.51 -2.59 -8.88
N ARG A 248 3.28 -3.01 -8.53
CA ARG A 248 2.98 -3.47 -7.16
C ARG A 248 2.14 -4.74 -7.12
N TYR A 249 2.36 -5.61 -6.14
CA TYR A 249 1.55 -6.83 -5.96
C TYR A 249 1.67 -7.76 -7.18
N LEU A 250 2.88 -8.26 -7.42
CA LEU A 250 3.18 -9.19 -8.50
C LEU A 250 3.27 -10.62 -7.97
N ILE A 251 2.75 -11.59 -8.72
CA ILE A 251 2.86 -13.01 -8.40
C ILE A 251 3.42 -13.75 -9.63
N ALA A 252 4.59 -14.37 -9.48
CA ALA A 252 5.11 -15.40 -10.36
C ALA A 252 4.85 -16.77 -9.72
N LEU A 253 4.19 -17.67 -10.45
CA LEU A 253 3.84 -19.00 -9.95
C LEU A 253 4.23 -20.07 -10.96
N ALA A 254 5.12 -20.97 -10.55
CA ALA A 254 5.54 -22.11 -11.34
C ALA A 254 6.02 -21.74 -12.76
N THR A 255 6.84 -20.70 -12.87
CA THR A 255 7.50 -20.31 -14.12
C THR A 255 8.48 -21.39 -14.58
N GLU A 256 8.71 -21.56 -15.88
CA GLU A 256 9.71 -22.51 -16.38
C GLU A 256 11.12 -21.95 -16.29
N ASP A 257 11.36 -20.71 -16.74
CA ASP A 257 12.64 -20.00 -16.56
C ASP A 257 12.56 -18.99 -15.40
N ASP A 258 12.75 -17.68 -15.61
CA ASP A 258 12.97 -16.73 -14.52
C ASP A 258 11.71 -16.02 -14.03
N ASP A 259 11.58 -15.92 -12.70
CA ASP A 259 10.37 -15.33 -12.11
C ASP A 259 10.28 -13.81 -12.36
N PHE A 260 11.43 -13.14 -12.28
CA PHE A 260 11.60 -11.71 -12.55
C PHE A 260 12.93 -11.50 -13.26
N ASP A 261 12.91 -11.02 -14.51
CA ASP A 261 14.11 -10.65 -15.26
C ASP A 261 14.11 -9.17 -15.63
N THR A 262 15.26 -8.53 -15.46
CA THR A 262 15.43 -7.09 -15.71
C THR A 262 16.68 -6.83 -16.52
N ASP A 263 16.49 -6.00 -17.54
CA ASP A 263 17.48 -5.82 -18.56
C ASP A 263 17.50 -4.39 -19.09
N TYR A 264 18.54 -4.11 -19.87
CA TYR A 264 18.66 -2.94 -20.74
C TYR A 264 18.33 -1.57 -20.13
N GLY A 265 18.71 -1.35 -18.87
CA GLY A 265 18.56 -0.06 -18.22
C GLY A 265 17.26 0.15 -17.48
N PHE A 266 16.53 -0.92 -17.14
CA PHE A 266 15.29 -0.79 -16.37
C PHE A 266 15.52 -0.05 -15.06
N SER A 267 14.64 0.91 -14.79
CA SER A 267 14.77 1.89 -13.70
C SER A 267 13.41 2.25 -13.09
N GLY A 268 12.53 1.26 -12.95
CA GLY A 268 11.27 1.41 -12.23
C GLY A 268 11.37 1.05 -10.76
N HIS A 269 10.25 1.23 -10.05
CA HIS A 269 10.07 0.77 -8.68
C HIS A 269 9.13 -0.43 -8.63
N VAL A 270 9.51 -1.49 -7.91
CA VAL A 270 8.68 -2.68 -7.71
C VAL A 270 8.50 -2.96 -6.22
N GLN A 271 7.25 -3.10 -5.76
CA GLN A 271 6.97 -3.43 -4.35
C GLN A 271 5.94 -4.55 -4.17
N PHE A 272 6.14 -5.43 -3.20
CA PHE A 272 5.27 -6.59 -2.93
C PHE A 272 5.25 -7.54 -4.12
N ALA A 273 6.32 -8.32 -4.26
CA ALA A 273 6.44 -9.34 -5.30
C ALA A 273 6.61 -10.73 -4.66
N LEU A 274 5.89 -11.72 -5.17
CA LEU A 274 5.94 -13.10 -4.72
C LEU A 274 6.35 -13.98 -5.90
N ALA A 275 7.34 -14.85 -5.69
CA ALA A 275 7.64 -15.97 -6.57
C ALA A 275 7.50 -17.30 -5.83
N VAL A 276 6.82 -18.26 -6.45
CA VAL A 276 6.65 -19.62 -5.92
C VAL A 276 6.95 -20.64 -7.01
N ARG A 277 8.05 -21.38 -6.85
CA ARG A 277 8.46 -22.41 -7.79
C ARG A 277 7.71 -23.72 -7.55
N ASP A 278 7.36 -24.42 -8.63
CA ASP A 278 6.93 -25.83 -8.58
C ASP A 278 8.15 -26.72 -8.85
N PRO A 279 8.42 -27.76 -8.03
CA PRO A 279 9.54 -28.68 -8.26
C PRO A 279 9.62 -29.29 -9.66
N LYS A 280 8.47 -29.48 -10.32
CA LYS A 280 8.35 -30.18 -11.60
C LYS A 280 8.36 -29.25 -12.81
N VAL A 281 8.30 -27.94 -12.59
CA VAL A 281 8.24 -26.93 -13.67
C VAL A 281 9.56 -26.17 -13.68
N CYS A 282 10.38 -26.45 -14.68
CA CYS A 282 11.68 -25.82 -14.89
C CYS A 282 12.15 -26.10 -16.31
N ASP A 283 12.63 -25.09 -17.01
CA ASP A 283 13.27 -25.26 -18.30
C ASP A 283 14.71 -25.84 -18.17
N THR A 284 15.25 -26.25 -19.31
CA THR A 284 16.59 -26.76 -19.55
C THR A 284 17.70 -25.75 -19.34
N ASP A 285 17.48 -24.44 -19.49
CA ASP A 285 18.55 -23.43 -19.30
C ASP A 285 18.72 -23.04 -17.83
N GLY A 286 17.65 -23.16 -17.06
CA GLY A 286 17.65 -23.34 -15.63
C GLY A 286 17.25 -22.08 -14.88
N ALA A 287 16.09 -22.15 -14.25
CA ALA A 287 15.42 -21.06 -13.59
C ALA A 287 16.07 -20.46 -12.35
N ARG A 288 15.84 -19.17 -12.18
CA ARG A 288 16.16 -18.34 -11.02
C ARG A 288 14.91 -17.61 -10.53
N GLY A 289 14.95 -17.22 -9.26
CA GLY A 289 13.91 -16.34 -8.70
C GLY A 289 14.04 -14.89 -9.13
N PHE A 290 15.21 -14.52 -9.63
CA PHE A 290 15.56 -13.19 -10.08
C PHE A 290 16.78 -13.31 -11.00
N GLU A 291 16.68 -12.77 -12.21
CA GLU A 291 17.81 -12.51 -13.10
C GLU A 291 17.90 -11.01 -13.38
N SER A 292 19.11 -10.47 -13.44
CA SER A 292 19.28 -9.05 -13.73
C SER A 292 20.59 -8.76 -14.40
N ASP A 293 20.47 -8.21 -15.59
CA ASP A 293 21.56 -7.81 -16.46
C ASP A 293 21.50 -6.30 -16.75
N ASN A 294 22.65 -5.69 -17.07
CA ASN A 294 22.64 -4.34 -17.67
C ASN A 294 22.41 -4.39 -19.17
N ASP A 295 23.12 -5.32 -19.80
CA ASP A 295 23.06 -5.68 -21.22
C ASP A 295 23.89 -6.96 -21.44
N ALA A 296 23.65 -7.65 -22.54
CA ALA A 296 24.31 -8.92 -22.89
C ALA A 296 25.86 -8.87 -22.92
N ASN A 297 26.47 -7.69 -23.07
CA ASN A 297 27.92 -7.52 -23.14
C ASN A 297 28.56 -7.12 -21.80
N SER A 298 27.78 -7.03 -20.71
CA SER A 298 28.25 -6.52 -19.43
C SER A 298 28.88 -5.12 -19.55
N SER A 299 28.36 -4.29 -20.45
CA SER A 299 28.94 -2.99 -20.78
C SER A 299 28.71 -1.93 -19.70
N TYR A 300 29.28 -0.73 -19.88
CA TYR A 300 29.05 0.44 -19.02
C TYR A 300 28.01 1.40 -19.63
N ASN A 301 27.14 0.90 -20.51
CA ASN A 301 26.09 1.69 -21.15
C ASN A 301 25.10 2.23 -20.11
N LYS A 302 24.68 3.48 -20.33
CA LYS A 302 23.73 4.19 -19.48
C LYS A 302 22.37 4.35 -20.17
N PRO A 303 21.26 4.41 -19.40
CA PRO A 303 21.21 4.20 -17.96
C PRO A 303 21.58 2.75 -17.60
N TYR A 304 22.11 2.55 -16.39
CA TYR A 304 22.30 1.19 -15.91
C TYR A 304 20.95 0.56 -15.56
N THR A 305 20.82 -0.76 -15.59
CA THR A 305 19.70 -1.45 -14.93
C THR A 305 19.82 -1.17 -13.43
N HIS A 306 18.95 -0.34 -12.88
CA HIS A 306 19.09 0.23 -11.53
C HIS A 306 17.76 0.42 -10.78
N ALA A 307 16.74 -0.35 -11.19
CA ALA A 307 15.44 -0.41 -10.56
C ALA A 307 15.52 -0.71 -9.05
N VAL A 308 14.52 -0.24 -8.31
CA VAL A 308 14.39 -0.49 -6.87
C VAL A 308 13.31 -1.54 -6.62
N PHE A 309 13.70 -2.69 -6.08
CA PHE A 309 12.80 -3.74 -5.62
C PHE A 309 12.71 -3.69 -4.09
N SER A 310 11.48 -3.73 -3.56
CA SER A 310 11.25 -3.78 -2.12
C SER A 310 10.15 -4.76 -1.73
N ASN A 311 10.28 -5.42 -0.58
CA ASN A 311 9.29 -6.36 -0.06
C ASN A 311 9.02 -7.51 -1.04
N VAL A 312 10.04 -8.33 -1.28
CA VAL A 312 9.99 -9.46 -2.22
C VAL A 312 10.11 -10.77 -1.46
N THR A 313 9.29 -11.76 -1.79
CA THR A 313 9.36 -13.12 -1.23
C THR A 313 9.59 -14.13 -2.35
N LEU A 314 10.75 -14.77 -2.35
CA LEU A 314 11.12 -15.81 -3.32
C LEU A 314 11.12 -17.18 -2.63
N ILE A 315 10.28 -18.09 -3.12
CA ILE A 315 10.12 -19.44 -2.59
C ILE A 315 10.52 -20.43 -3.69
N GLY A 316 11.72 -21.00 -3.56
CA GLY A 316 12.19 -22.05 -4.45
C GLY A 316 11.45 -23.39 -4.23
N PRO A 317 11.74 -24.40 -5.06
CA PRO A 317 10.97 -25.66 -5.10
C PRO A 317 11.08 -26.49 -3.83
N GLY A 318 12.01 -26.18 -2.93
CA GLY A 318 12.25 -27.00 -1.75
C GLY A 318 13.22 -28.13 -2.01
N VAL A 319 13.23 -29.10 -1.10
CA VAL A 319 13.98 -30.37 -1.22
C VAL A 319 13.01 -31.49 -1.57
N ASP A 320 12.12 -31.25 -2.51
CA ASP A 320 11.40 -32.34 -3.18
C ASP A 320 12.41 -33.09 -4.04
N GLU A 321 12.44 -34.42 -3.95
CA GLU A 321 13.36 -35.26 -4.73
C GLU A 321 13.13 -35.13 -6.25
N SER A 322 11.97 -34.61 -6.68
CA SER A 322 11.69 -34.28 -8.08
C SER A 322 12.27 -32.94 -8.54
N ALA A 323 12.74 -32.07 -7.63
CA ALA A 323 13.35 -30.80 -8.00
C ALA A 323 14.71 -31.04 -8.69
N THR A 324 14.83 -30.56 -9.93
CA THR A 324 16.06 -30.72 -10.71
C THR A 324 17.13 -29.70 -10.28
N GLN A 325 18.40 -29.95 -10.64
CA GLN A 325 19.49 -28.96 -10.49
C GLN A 325 19.33 -27.74 -11.40
N LYS A 326 18.30 -27.71 -12.24
CA LYS A 326 18.00 -26.58 -13.13
C LYS A 326 17.22 -25.48 -12.40
N HIS A 327 16.57 -25.77 -11.28
CA HIS A 327 16.13 -24.73 -10.33
C HIS A 327 17.34 -24.13 -9.62
N GLU A 328 18.00 -23.14 -10.21
CA GLU A 328 19.31 -22.68 -9.78
C GLU A 328 19.29 -21.89 -8.47
N VAL A 329 19.33 -20.56 -8.55
CA VAL A 329 19.59 -19.68 -7.42
C VAL A 329 18.43 -18.73 -7.21
N GLY A 330 18.27 -18.23 -5.98
CA GLY A 330 17.24 -17.24 -5.69
C GLY A 330 17.45 -15.95 -6.49
N LEU A 331 18.70 -15.49 -6.60
CA LEU A 331 19.06 -14.27 -7.33
C LEU A 331 20.36 -14.47 -8.10
N LEU A 332 20.34 -14.14 -9.38
CA LEU A 332 21.51 -14.06 -10.25
C LEU A 332 21.66 -12.61 -10.72
N LEU A 333 22.59 -11.88 -10.10
CA LEU A 333 22.87 -10.47 -10.43
C LEU A 333 24.12 -10.42 -11.29
N ARG A 334 23.98 -9.90 -12.50
CA ARG A 334 24.93 -10.15 -13.57
C ARG A 334 25.13 -8.94 -14.48
N ARG A 335 26.09 -9.14 -15.40
CA ARG A 335 26.38 -8.27 -16.54
C ARG A 335 26.29 -6.77 -16.22
N ASN A 336 26.94 -6.36 -15.14
CA ASN A 336 27.04 -4.96 -14.73
C ASN A 336 25.73 -4.31 -14.27
N THR A 337 24.75 -5.07 -13.77
CA THR A 337 23.54 -4.52 -13.14
C THR A 337 23.86 -3.67 -11.90
N ARG A 338 22.95 -2.75 -11.55
CA ARG A 338 22.99 -1.78 -10.45
C ARG A 338 21.68 -1.77 -9.66
N LEU A 339 20.95 -2.89 -9.64
CA LEU A 339 19.72 -3.04 -8.89
C LEU A 339 19.87 -2.61 -7.42
N GLN A 340 18.76 -2.12 -6.88
CA GLN A 340 18.64 -1.79 -5.46
C GLN A 340 17.54 -2.66 -4.85
N ILE A 341 17.94 -3.59 -3.97
CA ILE A 341 17.06 -4.60 -3.39
C ILE A 341 16.92 -4.35 -1.89
N TYR A 342 15.68 -4.19 -1.44
CA TYR A 342 15.36 -3.96 -0.03
C TYR A 342 14.33 -4.96 0.46
N ASN A 343 14.39 -5.33 1.73
CA ASN A 343 13.33 -6.10 2.39
C ASN A 343 12.99 -7.40 1.64
N LEU A 344 13.97 -8.10 1.08
CA LEU A 344 13.76 -9.34 0.34
C LEU A 344 13.94 -10.56 1.26
N VAL A 345 13.12 -11.59 1.08
CA VAL A 345 13.40 -12.93 1.60
C VAL A 345 13.50 -13.92 0.46
N SER A 346 14.55 -14.74 0.45
CA SER A 346 14.70 -15.86 -0.48
C SER A 346 14.99 -17.14 0.29
N THR A 347 14.39 -18.25 -0.15
CA THR A 347 14.61 -19.56 0.45
C THR A 347 14.39 -20.69 -0.55
N LYS A 348 14.98 -21.86 -0.28
CA LYS A 348 14.63 -23.14 -0.93
C LYS A 348 14.93 -23.28 -2.44
N TYR A 349 15.77 -22.42 -3.01
CA TYR A 349 16.41 -22.65 -4.32
C TYR A 349 17.55 -23.68 -4.22
N VAL A 350 17.80 -24.46 -5.27
CA VAL A 350 18.64 -25.68 -5.17
C VAL A 350 20.13 -25.37 -5.11
N LYS A 351 20.63 -24.40 -5.90
CA LYS A 351 22.07 -24.08 -5.99
C LYS A 351 22.53 -22.98 -5.03
N GLY A 352 21.61 -22.18 -4.47
CA GLY A 352 21.97 -21.13 -3.50
C GLY A 352 20.99 -19.95 -3.44
N GLY A 353 21.36 -18.97 -2.61
CA GLY A 353 20.59 -17.73 -2.42
C GLY A 353 20.91 -16.68 -3.48
N LEU A 354 22.09 -16.08 -3.40
CA LEU A 354 22.54 -14.98 -4.25
C LEU A 354 23.85 -15.34 -4.97
N VAL A 355 23.92 -15.04 -6.26
CA VAL A 355 25.15 -15.03 -7.05
C VAL A 355 25.37 -13.64 -7.63
N ILE A 356 26.54 -13.05 -7.36
CA ILE A 356 27.01 -11.83 -8.01
C ILE A 356 28.03 -12.23 -9.08
N ASP A 357 27.59 -12.24 -10.34
CA ASP A 357 28.35 -12.76 -11.48
C ASP A 357 28.84 -11.62 -12.41
N GLY A 358 30.10 -11.72 -12.80
CA GLY A 358 30.86 -10.72 -13.54
C GLY A 358 31.67 -9.78 -12.64
N ASP A 359 32.94 -9.54 -13.01
CA ASP A 359 33.81 -8.59 -12.31
C ASP A 359 33.23 -7.16 -12.23
N PRO A 360 32.57 -6.61 -13.29
CA PRO A 360 31.92 -5.30 -13.21
C PRO A 360 30.77 -5.23 -12.19
N THR A 361 29.95 -6.27 -12.11
CA THR A 361 28.84 -6.37 -11.12
C THR A 361 29.39 -6.48 -9.70
N GLN A 362 30.45 -7.25 -9.50
CA GLN A 362 31.12 -7.33 -8.19
C GLN A 362 31.78 -6.00 -7.79
N GLN A 363 32.35 -5.27 -8.76
CA GLN A 363 32.90 -3.94 -8.51
C GLN A 363 31.79 -2.95 -8.13
N ALA A 364 30.63 -3.05 -8.77
CA ALA A 364 29.44 -2.28 -8.42
C ALA A 364 29.00 -2.44 -6.96
N ALA A 365 29.02 -3.69 -6.48
CA ALA A 365 28.68 -4.04 -5.11
C ALA A 365 29.67 -3.43 -4.11
N LYS A 366 30.96 -3.37 -4.45
CA LYS A 366 32.00 -2.74 -3.61
C LYS A 366 31.90 -1.22 -3.56
N ASP A 367 31.43 -0.64 -4.66
CA ASP A 367 31.28 0.81 -4.80
C ASP A 367 29.89 1.28 -4.32
N ASP A 368 29.11 0.40 -3.66
CA ASP A 368 27.76 0.65 -3.15
C ASP A 368 26.75 1.14 -4.21
N SER A 369 27.00 0.79 -5.48
CA SER A 369 26.13 1.12 -6.62
C SER A 369 25.22 -0.04 -7.03
N LEU A 370 25.50 -1.26 -6.56
CA LEU A 370 24.56 -2.36 -6.45
C LEU A 370 24.20 -2.50 -4.97
N ILE A 371 22.92 -2.45 -4.62
CA ILE A 371 22.48 -2.38 -3.22
C ILE A 371 21.63 -3.60 -2.89
N MET A 372 21.92 -4.24 -1.76
CA MET A 372 21.02 -5.19 -1.11
C MET A 372 21.00 -4.94 0.40
N GLN A 373 19.84 -4.60 0.96
CA GLN A 373 19.72 -4.25 2.38
C GLN A 373 18.45 -4.84 3.02
N TYR A 374 18.50 -5.08 4.33
CA TYR A 374 17.38 -5.62 5.12
C TYR A 374 16.75 -6.89 4.51
N SER A 375 17.57 -7.77 3.96
CA SER A 375 17.15 -8.96 3.24
C SER A 375 17.59 -10.24 3.96
N VAL A 376 16.87 -11.34 3.77
CA VAL A 376 17.08 -12.61 4.44
C VAL A 376 17.25 -13.74 3.43
N LEU A 377 18.39 -14.41 3.46
CA LEU A 377 18.64 -15.64 2.68
C LEU A 377 18.58 -16.85 3.61
N ALA A 378 17.50 -17.63 3.52
CA ALA A 378 17.21 -18.67 4.51
C ALA A 378 17.34 -20.09 3.96
N GLY A 379 18.01 -20.96 4.71
CA GLY A 379 18.08 -22.39 4.41
C GLY A 379 19.17 -22.80 3.41
N TYR A 380 20.08 -21.89 3.05
CA TYR A 380 21.15 -22.16 2.07
C TYR A 380 22.48 -22.62 2.67
N GLY A 381 22.69 -22.42 3.98
CA GLY A 381 23.99 -22.66 4.61
C GLY A 381 25.12 -21.90 3.89
N ASN A 382 26.20 -22.60 3.56
CA ASN A 382 27.37 -22.01 2.88
C ASN A 382 27.09 -21.58 1.42
N ALA A 383 25.93 -21.94 0.86
CA ALA A 383 25.53 -21.55 -0.49
C ALA A 383 24.71 -20.25 -0.52
N ALA A 384 24.60 -19.52 0.60
CA ALA A 384 23.77 -18.32 0.68
C ALA A 384 24.24 -17.21 -0.27
N VAL A 385 25.54 -16.93 -0.34
CA VAL A 385 26.09 -15.87 -1.22
C VAL A 385 27.35 -16.39 -1.91
N LYS A 386 27.40 -16.25 -3.24
CA LYS A 386 28.54 -16.63 -4.09
C LYS A 386 28.89 -15.52 -5.06
N THR A 387 30.10 -15.57 -5.58
CA THR A 387 30.57 -14.74 -6.69
C THR A 387 31.05 -15.61 -7.83
N LYS A 388 30.98 -15.07 -9.05
CA LYS A 388 31.58 -15.65 -10.25
C LYS A 388 32.19 -14.52 -11.07
N GLY A 389 33.40 -14.71 -11.55
CA GLY A 389 34.18 -13.65 -12.18
C GLY A 389 35.59 -14.12 -12.46
N THR A 390 36.29 -13.40 -13.33
CA THR A 390 37.66 -13.73 -13.71
C THR A 390 38.64 -13.28 -12.64
N ALA A 391 38.51 -12.03 -12.19
CA ALA A 391 39.31 -11.47 -11.11
C ALA A 391 38.64 -11.61 -9.73
N ASN A 392 37.31 -11.71 -9.68
CA ASN A 392 36.50 -11.73 -8.45
C ASN A 392 36.86 -10.60 -7.47
N PRO A 393 36.63 -9.33 -7.84
CA PRO A 393 37.06 -8.19 -7.03
C PRO A 393 36.37 -8.12 -5.66
N LEU A 394 35.21 -8.75 -5.48
CA LEU A 394 34.49 -8.87 -4.21
C LEU A 394 34.94 -10.15 -3.47
N THR A 395 36.00 -10.03 -2.67
CA THR A 395 36.68 -11.18 -2.06
C THR A 395 35.91 -11.82 -0.89
N ASN A 396 35.09 -11.05 -0.17
CA ASN A 396 34.29 -11.51 0.97
C ASN A 396 32.79 -11.21 0.75
N PRO A 397 32.11 -11.90 -0.19
CA PRO A 397 30.74 -11.57 -0.56
C PRO A 397 29.72 -11.82 0.55
N VAL A 398 29.97 -12.80 1.43
CA VAL A 398 29.14 -13.05 2.61
C VAL A 398 29.22 -11.88 3.60
N ASP A 399 30.41 -11.37 3.88
CA ASP A 399 30.58 -10.21 4.78
C ASP A 399 29.98 -8.95 4.18
N TRP A 400 30.16 -8.74 2.87
CA TRP A 400 29.49 -7.65 2.15
C TRP A 400 27.97 -7.73 2.34
N PHE A 401 27.39 -8.91 2.17
CA PHE A 401 25.95 -9.09 2.37
C PHE A 401 25.54 -8.81 3.82
N LEU A 402 26.21 -9.41 4.82
CA LEU A 402 25.82 -9.28 6.23
C LEU A 402 26.01 -7.87 6.80
N ASN A 403 26.99 -7.09 6.31
CA ASN A 403 27.25 -5.72 6.77
C ASN A 403 26.17 -4.71 6.36
N HIS A 404 25.20 -5.11 5.54
CA HIS A 404 24.12 -4.27 5.02
C HIS A 404 22.77 -4.52 5.73
N ASN A 405 22.81 -4.90 7.01
CA ASN A 405 21.65 -5.33 7.80
C ASN A 405 20.89 -6.51 7.19
N ASN A 406 21.53 -7.29 6.33
CA ASN A 406 20.95 -8.54 5.84
C ASN A 406 21.20 -9.68 6.83
N ASP A 407 20.58 -10.83 6.59
CA ASP A 407 20.75 -12.03 7.41
C ASP A 407 20.83 -13.29 6.56
N THR A 408 21.64 -14.24 7.02
CA THR A 408 21.54 -15.64 6.58
C THR A 408 21.06 -16.47 7.77
N THR A 409 20.06 -17.32 7.57
CA THR A 409 19.44 -18.06 8.69
C THR A 409 18.88 -19.41 8.25
N SER A 410 18.34 -20.17 9.20
CA SER A 410 17.61 -21.41 8.89
C SER A 410 16.21 -21.10 8.37
N PHE A 411 15.66 -21.99 7.54
CA PHE A 411 14.27 -21.90 7.10
C PHE A 411 13.28 -21.79 8.28
N ALA A 412 13.55 -22.49 9.38
CA ALA A 412 12.68 -22.49 10.58
C ALA A 412 12.52 -21.09 11.21
N ALA A 413 13.53 -20.21 11.08
CA ALA A 413 13.47 -18.84 11.60
C ALA A 413 12.46 -17.95 10.85
N LEU A 414 12.11 -18.31 9.61
CA LEU A 414 11.12 -17.58 8.82
C LEU A 414 9.69 -17.81 9.34
N LYS A 415 9.45 -18.95 10.01
CA LYS A 415 8.11 -19.38 10.47
C LYS A 415 7.05 -19.28 9.36
N LEU A 416 7.44 -19.62 8.14
CA LEU A 416 6.53 -19.72 7.00
C LEU A 416 5.99 -21.15 6.93
N SER A 417 4.72 -21.28 6.59
CA SER A 417 4.07 -22.56 6.33
C SER A 417 3.42 -22.52 4.95
N PHE A 418 4.18 -22.91 3.92
CA PHE A 418 3.66 -23.08 2.56
C PHE A 418 3.65 -24.57 2.18
N PRO A 419 2.66 -25.03 1.40
CA PRO A 419 2.73 -26.34 0.78
C PRO A 419 3.90 -26.36 -0.22
N VAL A 420 4.65 -27.46 -0.22
CA VAL A 420 5.77 -27.70 -1.16
C VAL A 420 5.27 -27.87 -2.61
N ASN A 421 3.97 -28.07 -2.79
CA ASN A 421 3.32 -28.24 -4.08
C ASN A 421 2.23 -27.19 -4.29
N VAL A 422 2.06 -26.77 -5.55
CA VAL A 422 0.87 -26.07 -6.01
C VAL A 422 -0.32 -27.02 -5.79
N THR A 423 -1.15 -26.76 -4.77
CA THR A 423 -2.31 -27.59 -4.41
C THR A 423 -3.59 -26.78 -4.47
N ASN A 424 -4.75 -27.46 -4.44
CA ASN A 424 -6.07 -26.83 -4.54
C ASN A 424 -6.43 -25.88 -3.38
N ALA A 425 -5.58 -25.75 -2.34
CA ALA A 425 -5.78 -24.80 -1.25
C ALA A 425 -4.76 -23.65 -1.37
N ALA A 426 -5.24 -22.40 -1.27
CA ALA A 426 -4.38 -21.22 -1.29
C ALA A 426 -3.29 -21.33 -0.20
N PRO A 427 -2.00 -21.26 -0.56
CA PRO A 427 -0.92 -21.26 0.41
C PRO A 427 -1.05 -20.09 1.39
N SER A 428 -0.61 -20.28 2.64
CA SER A 428 -0.40 -19.16 3.54
C SER A 428 1.04 -18.66 3.40
N PHE A 429 1.19 -17.43 2.91
CA PHE A 429 2.50 -16.76 2.80
C PHE A 429 2.85 -15.90 4.02
N LEU A 430 1.95 -15.85 5.01
CA LEU A 430 2.12 -15.03 6.20
C LEU A 430 3.19 -15.60 7.14
N PRO A 431 4.19 -14.81 7.57
CA PRO A 431 5.11 -15.22 8.61
C PRO A 431 4.40 -15.41 9.96
N GLY A 432 4.70 -16.51 10.65
CA GLY A 432 4.19 -16.76 12.00
C GLY A 432 4.75 -15.80 13.05
N GLU A 433 4.11 -15.77 14.22
CA GLU A 433 4.51 -14.91 15.35
C GLU A 433 5.98 -15.11 15.74
N GLY A 434 6.70 -14.00 15.91
CA GLY A 434 8.13 -14.00 16.23
C GLY A 434 9.01 -14.50 15.09
N SER A 435 8.53 -14.47 13.85
CA SER A 435 9.37 -14.64 12.65
C SER A 435 10.38 -13.50 12.57
N ILE A 436 11.60 -13.80 12.13
CA ILE A 436 12.61 -12.78 11.85
C ILE A 436 12.11 -11.74 10.83
N LEU A 437 11.24 -12.16 9.91
CA LEU A 437 10.64 -11.29 8.90
C LEU A 437 9.77 -10.19 9.49
N LEU A 438 9.19 -10.42 10.67
CA LEU A 438 8.35 -9.45 11.37
C LEU A 438 9.12 -8.66 12.43
N THR A 439 10.16 -9.24 13.01
CA THR A 439 10.84 -8.66 14.18
C THR A 439 12.11 -7.90 13.87
N LYS A 440 12.78 -8.16 12.73
CA LYS A 440 14.06 -7.51 12.39
C LYS A 440 13.91 -6.03 12.03
N GLY A 441 12.74 -5.62 11.57
CA GLY A 441 12.53 -4.31 10.95
C GLY A 441 12.83 -4.34 9.44
N SER A 442 12.63 -3.20 8.79
CA SER A 442 12.82 -3.00 7.36
C SER A 442 13.82 -1.87 7.09
N SER A 443 14.06 -1.60 5.81
CA SER A 443 14.83 -0.44 5.33
C SER A 443 14.31 0.91 5.82
N TRP A 444 13.06 0.99 6.31
CA TRP A 444 12.48 2.21 6.85
C TRP A 444 12.53 2.31 8.37
N GLY A 445 12.84 1.23 9.09
CA GLY A 445 12.95 1.22 10.55
C GLY A 445 12.31 0.00 11.21
N LYS A 446 12.14 0.09 12.52
CA LYS A 446 11.61 -1.01 13.35
C LYS A 446 10.09 -1.10 13.33
N PRO A 447 9.48 -2.25 13.68
CA PRO A 447 8.05 -2.31 13.96
C PRO A 447 7.68 -1.45 15.17
N VAL A 448 6.51 -0.82 15.10
CA VAL A 448 5.83 -0.22 16.24
C VAL A 448 5.60 -1.33 17.27
N ALA A 449 6.08 -1.08 18.48
CA ALA A 449 5.98 -1.99 19.62
C ALA A 449 4.89 -1.57 20.61
N SER A 450 4.53 -0.28 20.63
CA SER A 450 3.43 0.22 21.47
C SER A 450 2.72 1.41 20.83
N VAL A 451 1.41 1.47 21.04
CA VAL A 451 0.57 2.64 20.75
C VAL A 451 -0.08 3.06 22.06
N SER A 452 -0.22 4.36 22.29
CA SER A 452 -1.02 4.92 23.38
C SER A 452 -1.96 5.98 22.84
N ILE A 453 -3.14 6.14 23.44
CA ILE A 453 -4.11 7.17 23.09
C ILE A 453 -4.25 8.14 24.26
N SER A 454 -4.19 9.43 23.98
CA SER A 454 -4.54 10.49 24.90
C SER A 454 -5.78 11.23 24.42
N SER A 455 -6.59 11.68 25.38
CA SER A 455 -7.77 12.49 25.15
C SER A 455 -7.71 13.74 26.03
N PRO A 456 -8.16 14.91 25.54
CA PRO A 456 -8.29 16.09 26.38
C PRO A 456 -9.43 15.96 27.41
N LYS A 457 -10.37 15.03 27.22
CA LYS A 457 -11.53 14.80 28.10
C LYS A 457 -11.94 13.34 28.11
N ASP A 458 -12.37 12.81 29.25
CA ASP A 458 -12.93 11.46 29.33
C ASP A 458 -14.43 11.42 28.97
N THR A 459 -15.05 12.60 28.85
CA THR A 459 -16.48 12.73 28.51
C THR A 459 -16.72 13.90 27.56
N ILE A 460 -17.64 13.72 26.61
CA ILE A 460 -18.12 14.74 25.67
C ILE A 460 -19.65 14.81 25.69
N LYS A 461 -20.22 15.90 25.19
CA LYS A 461 -21.67 16.01 24.96
C LYS A 461 -22.06 15.52 23.56
N ILE A 462 -23.36 15.25 23.36
CA ILE A 462 -23.92 15.09 22.01
C ILE A 462 -23.58 16.33 21.17
N ASN A 463 -23.14 16.12 19.93
CA ASN A 463 -22.61 17.10 18.98
C ASN A 463 -21.28 17.78 19.35
N GLU A 464 -20.70 17.49 20.53
CA GLU A 464 -19.35 17.95 20.87
C GLU A 464 -18.30 17.08 20.17
N SER A 465 -17.22 17.72 19.72
CA SER A 465 -16.08 17.05 19.11
C SER A 465 -14.80 17.27 19.93
N ILE A 466 -13.96 16.25 20.02
CA ILE A 466 -12.62 16.31 20.61
C ILE A 466 -11.58 15.70 19.68
N GLN A 467 -10.35 16.18 19.75
CA GLN A 467 -9.20 15.58 19.07
C GLN A 467 -8.56 14.54 19.99
N LEU A 468 -8.52 13.29 19.56
CA LEU A 468 -7.72 12.24 20.19
C LEU A 468 -6.31 12.27 19.61
N THR A 469 -5.29 11.99 20.41
CA THR A 469 -3.90 11.92 19.94
C THR A 469 -3.34 10.53 20.22
N ALA A 470 -2.77 9.89 19.20
CA ALA A 470 -2.04 8.64 19.35
C ALA A 470 -0.53 8.89 19.38
N THR A 471 0.20 8.08 20.15
CA THR A 471 1.67 8.04 20.13
C THR A 471 2.14 6.63 19.90
N ALA A 472 2.88 6.41 18.80
CA ALA A 472 3.49 5.14 18.43
C ALA A 472 5.00 5.15 18.73
N LEU A 473 5.50 4.07 19.31
CA LEU A 473 6.91 3.86 19.66
C LEU A 473 7.42 2.52 19.13
N PRO A 474 8.73 2.35 18.87
CA PRO A 474 9.82 3.28 19.19
C PRO A 474 9.92 4.49 18.24
N ASN A 475 10.76 5.47 18.57
CA ASN A 475 10.87 6.71 17.77
C ASN A 475 11.40 6.47 16.35
N ASP A 476 12.20 5.41 16.17
CA ASP A 476 12.76 4.89 14.93
C ASP A 476 11.86 3.85 14.25
N ALA A 477 10.56 3.80 14.60
CA ALA A 477 9.62 2.93 13.93
C ALA A 477 9.42 3.33 12.45
N ALA A 478 9.28 2.33 11.57
CA ALA A 478 9.22 2.47 10.12
C ALA A 478 8.05 3.35 9.64
N ASN A 479 6.90 3.21 10.29
CA ASN A 479 5.74 4.05 10.10
C ASN A 479 5.03 4.23 11.46
N LYS A 480 4.83 5.48 11.87
CA LYS A 480 4.19 5.83 13.15
C LYS A 480 2.74 6.28 13.00
N ASP A 481 2.22 6.28 11.78
CA ASP A 481 0.83 6.63 11.50
C ASP A 481 -0.11 5.57 12.07
N VAL A 482 -1.30 6.00 12.48
CA VAL A 482 -2.33 5.12 13.03
C VAL A 482 -3.63 5.24 12.25
N LYS A 483 -4.35 4.12 12.14
CA LYS A 483 -5.73 4.06 11.68
C LYS A 483 -6.68 4.17 12.87
N TRP A 484 -7.60 5.13 12.82
CA TRP A 484 -8.65 5.30 13.82
C TRP A 484 -9.90 4.51 13.46
N SER A 485 -10.56 3.91 14.47
CA SER A 485 -11.84 3.22 14.31
C SER A 485 -12.62 3.19 15.62
N ILE A 486 -13.94 2.96 15.56
CA ILE A 486 -14.76 2.67 16.74
C ILE A 486 -14.99 1.16 16.80
N VAL A 487 -14.58 0.53 17.90
CA VAL A 487 -14.75 -0.91 18.12
C VAL A 487 -15.98 -1.24 18.97
N GLU A 488 -16.53 -0.25 19.68
CA GLU A 488 -17.78 -0.39 20.44
C GLU A 488 -18.49 0.98 20.52
N GLY A 489 -19.81 1.01 20.31
CA GLY A 489 -20.60 2.26 20.35
C GLY A 489 -20.53 3.10 19.08
N ASN A 490 -20.50 2.47 17.90
CA ASN A 490 -20.52 3.15 16.59
C ASN A 490 -21.80 3.98 16.35
N ASP A 491 -22.88 3.68 17.08
CA ASP A 491 -24.12 4.46 17.11
C ASP A 491 -24.06 5.63 18.11
N LYS A 492 -23.00 5.72 18.94
CA LYS A 492 -22.82 6.75 19.97
C LYS A 492 -21.92 7.89 19.53
N ALA A 493 -20.99 7.64 18.60
CA ALA A 493 -20.08 8.65 18.09
C ALA A 493 -19.54 8.26 16.70
N SER A 494 -18.90 9.20 16.03
CA SER A 494 -18.08 8.97 14.83
C SER A 494 -16.65 9.41 15.08
N VAL A 495 -15.67 8.76 14.43
CA VAL A 495 -14.25 9.16 14.47
C VAL A 495 -13.73 9.42 13.05
N SER A 496 -13.01 10.52 12.85
CA SER A 496 -12.35 10.84 11.58
C SER A 496 -11.04 10.07 11.39
N GLU A 497 -10.49 10.09 10.17
CA GLU A 497 -9.16 9.56 9.85
C GLU A 497 -8.03 10.23 10.64
N THR A 498 -8.24 11.48 11.05
CA THR A 498 -7.30 12.27 11.87
C THR A 498 -7.53 12.12 13.37
N GLY A 499 -8.50 11.31 13.82
CA GLY A 499 -8.78 11.07 15.24
C GLY A 499 -9.72 12.08 15.91
N ILE A 500 -10.52 12.83 15.13
CA ILE A 500 -11.57 13.70 15.69
C ILE A 500 -12.78 12.83 16.04
N LEU A 501 -13.09 12.72 17.33
CA LEU A 501 -14.27 12.01 17.84
C LEU A 501 -15.43 12.99 18.04
N GLN A 502 -16.59 12.72 17.45
CA GLN A 502 -17.81 13.52 17.61
C GLN A 502 -18.93 12.70 18.24
N GLY A 503 -19.56 13.21 19.30
CA GLY A 503 -20.69 12.56 19.97
C GLY A 503 -21.98 12.62 19.15
N ILE A 504 -22.67 11.49 19.02
CA ILE A 504 -23.95 11.33 18.31
C ILE A 504 -25.08 11.04 19.29
N ALA A 505 -24.88 10.12 20.24
CA ALA A 505 -25.88 9.72 21.22
C ALA A 505 -25.22 9.36 22.56
N ALA A 506 -25.95 9.53 23.66
CA ALA A 506 -25.43 9.23 24.98
C ALA A 506 -25.06 7.74 25.13
N GLY A 507 -23.90 7.49 25.74
CA GLY A 507 -23.36 6.15 25.92
C GLY A 507 -21.84 6.13 25.93
N ASN A 508 -21.26 4.95 26.14
CA ASN A 508 -19.82 4.75 26.05
C ASN A 508 -19.45 4.47 24.60
N VAL A 509 -18.37 5.09 24.12
CA VAL A 509 -17.73 4.74 22.85
C VAL A 509 -16.31 4.28 23.12
N LYS A 510 -15.93 3.14 22.54
CA LYS A 510 -14.56 2.61 22.59
C LYS A 510 -13.88 2.84 21.26
N VAL A 511 -12.90 3.74 21.26
CA VAL A 511 -12.14 4.14 20.08
C VAL A 511 -10.81 3.40 20.06
N LYS A 512 -10.40 2.89 18.90
CA LYS A 512 -9.15 2.19 18.64
C LYS A 512 -8.24 3.01 17.73
N ALA A 513 -6.95 3.06 18.06
CA ALA A 513 -5.88 3.52 17.17
C ALA A 513 -4.94 2.34 16.90
N GLU A 514 -4.70 2.01 15.62
CA GLU A 514 -3.89 0.87 15.19
C GLU A 514 -2.75 1.32 14.27
N ALA A 515 -1.52 0.88 14.53
CA ALA A 515 -0.35 1.24 13.72
C ALA A 515 -0.47 0.76 12.27
N GLN A 516 -0.06 1.60 11.32
CA GLN A 516 -0.17 1.34 9.88
C GLN A 516 1.10 0.71 9.27
N ASP A 517 2.12 0.40 10.07
CA ASP A 517 3.37 -0.23 9.63
C ASP A 517 3.25 -1.74 9.35
N GLY A 518 2.07 -2.32 9.62
CA GLY A 518 1.79 -3.75 9.49
C GLY A 518 2.07 -4.56 10.77
N SER A 519 2.53 -3.93 11.85
CA SER A 519 2.78 -4.59 13.14
C SER A 519 1.49 -5.07 13.81
N GLY A 520 0.34 -4.49 13.48
CA GLY A 520 -0.95 -4.76 14.12
C GLY A 520 -1.04 -4.29 15.58
N VAL A 521 -0.07 -3.51 16.07
CA VAL A 521 -0.10 -2.94 17.42
C VAL A 521 -1.18 -1.87 17.49
N SER A 522 -1.99 -1.90 18.56
CA SER A 522 -3.07 -0.95 18.74
C SER A 522 -3.32 -0.63 20.21
N ALA A 523 -4.04 0.46 20.45
CA ALA A 523 -4.57 0.83 21.75
C ALA A 523 -6.05 1.18 21.64
N THR A 524 -6.75 1.14 22.77
CA THR A 524 -8.15 1.60 22.85
C THR A 524 -8.32 2.59 24.00
N ILE A 525 -9.25 3.54 23.83
CA ILE A 525 -9.70 4.47 24.86
C ILE A 525 -11.24 4.45 24.89
N THR A 526 -11.83 4.62 26.08
CA THR A 526 -13.28 4.74 26.23
C THR A 526 -13.63 6.18 26.56
N ILE A 527 -14.55 6.79 25.79
CA ILE A 527 -15.08 8.14 26.02
C ILE A 527 -16.58 8.03 26.30
N VAL A 528 -17.08 8.79 27.28
CA VAL A 528 -18.51 8.83 27.59
C VAL A 528 -19.18 10.01 26.89
N VAL A 529 -20.14 9.74 26.02
CA VAL A 529 -21.03 10.75 25.45
C VAL A 529 -22.19 10.97 26.42
N LYS A 530 -22.42 12.21 26.85
CA LYS A 530 -23.48 12.61 27.78
C LYS A 530 -24.52 13.47 27.07
N ASN A 531 -25.76 13.40 27.56
CA ASN A 531 -26.79 14.37 27.20
C ASN A 531 -26.37 15.78 27.66
N GLU A 532 -26.85 16.81 26.97
CA GLU A 532 -26.74 18.16 27.48
C GLU A 532 -27.52 18.29 28.80
N VAL A 533 -26.84 18.71 29.87
CA VAL A 533 -27.52 19.05 31.13
C VAL A 533 -28.14 20.43 30.96
N GLY A 534 -29.40 20.47 30.52
CA GLY A 534 -30.21 21.68 30.54
C GLY A 534 -30.54 22.08 31.97
N GLY A 535 -29.91 23.14 32.49
CA GLY A 535 -30.30 23.76 33.75
C GLY A 535 -31.66 24.45 33.61
N ALA A 536 -32.73 23.84 34.11
CA ALA A 536 -34.05 24.48 34.15
C ALA A 536 -34.04 25.64 35.17
N LYS A 537 -34.23 26.89 34.69
CA LYS A 537 -34.57 28.03 35.56
C LYS A 537 -36.03 27.90 36.01
N VAL A 538 -36.26 27.64 37.30
CA VAL A 538 -37.59 27.74 37.92
C VAL A 538 -37.77 29.17 38.45
N ASN A 539 -38.75 29.93 37.93
CA ASN A 539 -39.12 31.25 38.45
C ASN A 539 -39.94 31.09 39.74
N TYR A 540 -39.39 31.48 40.90
CA TYR A 540 -40.14 31.53 42.16
C TYR A 540 -40.85 32.87 42.29
N LEU A 541 -42.18 32.89 42.22
CA LEU A 541 -42.99 34.10 42.40
C LEU A 541 -43.05 34.48 43.89
N SER A 542 -42.45 35.61 44.27
CA SER A 542 -42.66 36.25 45.58
C SER A 542 -43.28 37.64 45.42
N GLN A 543 -44.09 38.05 46.40
CA GLN A 543 -44.86 39.30 46.41
C GLN A 543 -44.49 40.13 47.64
N LEU A 544 -44.30 41.43 47.44
CA LEU A 544 -43.96 42.41 48.46
C LEU A 544 -45.08 43.44 48.63
N TYR A 545 -45.66 43.55 49.83
CA TYR A 545 -46.74 44.52 50.07
C TYR A 545 -46.82 45.01 51.54
N PRO A 546 -47.22 46.27 51.79
CA PRO A 546 -47.37 47.33 50.79
C PRO A 546 -46.01 47.77 50.25
N ASN A 547 -45.93 48.07 48.96
CA ASN A 547 -44.76 48.66 48.33
C ASN A 547 -45.24 49.82 47.43
N PRO A 548 -45.12 51.10 47.84
CA PRO A 548 -44.23 51.57 48.91
C PRO A 548 -44.67 51.27 50.35
N VAL A 549 -43.73 50.92 51.22
CA VAL A 549 -43.92 50.59 52.65
C VAL A 549 -43.75 51.83 53.53
N SER A 550 -44.50 51.94 54.63
CA SER A 550 -44.30 52.97 55.67
C SER A 550 -43.74 52.41 56.97
N THR A 551 -44.21 51.25 57.44
CA THR A 551 -43.79 50.65 58.72
C THR A 551 -43.40 49.18 58.57
N ILE A 552 -44.32 48.31 58.16
CA ILE A 552 -44.07 46.87 58.00
C ILE A 552 -44.24 46.47 56.54
N LEU A 553 -43.22 45.83 55.98
CA LEU A 553 -43.28 45.18 54.66
C LEU A 553 -43.57 43.70 54.85
N THR A 554 -44.60 43.19 54.18
CA THR A 554 -44.88 41.75 54.09
C THR A 554 -44.21 41.17 52.85
N VAL A 555 -43.42 40.11 53.07
CA VAL A 555 -42.89 39.24 52.01
C VAL A 555 -43.70 37.96 52.01
N ARG A 556 -44.42 37.67 50.93
CA ARG A 556 -45.16 36.41 50.75
C ARG A 556 -44.61 35.66 49.55
N ALA A 557 -44.35 34.38 49.70
CA ALA A 557 -43.86 33.54 48.60
C ALA A 557 -44.64 32.24 48.49
N ALA A 558 -44.59 31.61 47.31
CA ALA A 558 -45.17 30.29 47.09
C ALA A 558 -44.41 29.17 47.84
N SER A 559 -43.16 29.42 48.22
CA SER A 559 -42.27 28.47 48.90
C SER A 559 -41.88 28.93 50.29
N ILE A 560 -41.43 28.01 51.14
CA ILE A 560 -40.96 28.30 52.50
C ILE A 560 -39.67 29.13 52.42
N LEU A 561 -39.70 30.29 53.08
CA LEU A 561 -38.58 31.20 53.20
C LEU A 561 -37.60 30.66 54.25
N SER A 562 -36.29 30.80 54.04
CA SER A 562 -35.25 30.51 55.03
C SER A 562 -34.61 31.79 55.59
N GLY A 563 -34.61 32.86 54.82
CA GLY A 563 -34.06 34.15 55.24
C GLY A 563 -34.42 35.31 54.32
N ILE A 564 -34.32 36.52 54.86
CA ILE A 564 -34.49 37.78 54.14
C ILE A 564 -33.36 38.72 54.52
N ASP A 565 -32.67 39.27 53.53
CA ASP A 565 -31.71 40.37 53.70
C ASP A 565 -32.27 41.65 53.06
N VAL A 566 -32.12 42.78 53.73
CA VAL A 566 -32.43 44.12 53.20
C VAL A 566 -31.15 44.90 53.00
N PHE A 567 -30.96 45.47 51.81
CA PHE A 567 -29.83 46.29 51.42
C PHE A 567 -30.27 47.70 51.05
N ASP A 568 -29.45 48.70 51.34
CA ASP A 568 -29.61 50.04 50.76
C ASP A 568 -29.14 50.06 49.30
N VAL A 569 -29.32 51.20 48.61
CA VAL A 569 -28.93 51.38 47.20
C VAL A 569 -27.43 51.24 46.93
N THR A 570 -26.59 51.33 47.97
CA THR A 570 -25.13 51.14 47.84
C THR A 570 -24.74 49.67 47.97
N GLY A 571 -25.71 48.78 48.22
CA GLY A 571 -25.48 47.36 48.48
C GLY A 571 -25.05 47.05 49.91
N LYS A 572 -25.06 48.05 50.81
CA LYS A 572 -24.79 47.80 52.23
C LYS A 572 -26.00 47.10 52.85
N LYS A 573 -25.75 45.97 53.50
CA LYS A 573 -26.76 45.21 54.23
C LYS A 573 -27.21 46.00 55.45
N ILE A 574 -28.50 46.30 55.52
CA ILE A 574 -29.14 47.10 56.56
C ILE A 574 -29.77 46.20 57.62
N ARG A 575 -30.36 45.08 57.20
CA ARG A 575 -31.07 44.15 58.10
C ARG A 575 -31.02 42.73 57.55
N SER A 576 -31.05 41.75 58.44
CA SER A 576 -31.31 40.36 58.11
C SER A 576 -32.35 39.76 59.06
N GLN A 577 -33.17 38.85 58.53
CA GLN A 577 -34.00 37.94 59.29
C GLN A 577 -33.71 36.52 58.81
N PHE A 578 -33.34 35.63 59.73
CA PHE A 578 -33.01 34.23 59.45
C PHE A 578 -33.97 33.30 60.16
N ASN A 579 -33.90 32.00 59.85
CA ASN A 579 -34.72 30.95 60.45
C ASN A 579 -36.23 31.22 60.32
N ILE A 580 -36.60 31.83 59.19
CA ILE A 580 -38.01 31.89 58.79
C ILE A 580 -38.40 30.45 58.47
N ASN A 581 -39.54 29.98 58.98
CA ASN A 581 -40.03 28.63 58.70
C ASN A 581 -41.50 28.72 58.29
N GLY A 582 -41.75 29.59 57.30
CA GLY A 582 -43.07 29.88 56.76
C GLY A 582 -42.98 30.54 55.39
N SER A 583 -44.10 30.59 54.68
CA SER A 583 -44.22 31.21 53.35
C SER A 583 -44.44 32.73 53.41
N GLN A 584 -44.39 33.32 54.60
CA GLN A 584 -44.57 34.74 54.83
C GLN A 584 -43.60 35.26 55.91
N ALA A 585 -43.11 36.47 55.72
CA ALA A 585 -42.30 37.19 56.69
C ALA A 585 -42.68 38.67 56.75
N LEU A 586 -42.53 39.28 57.93
CA LEU A 586 -42.81 40.68 58.18
C LEU A 586 -41.51 41.41 58.52
N ILE A 587 -41.17 42.42 57.74
CA ILE A 587 -39.92 43.18 57.88
C ILE A 587 -40.24 44.60 58.34
N ASN A 588 -39.65 45.01 59.46
CA ASN A 588 -39.82 46.36 59.97
C ASN A 588 -38.90 47.37 59.28
N PHE A 589 -39.53 48.34 58.63
CA PHE A 589 -38.97 49.47 57.90
C PHE A 589 -39.17 50.82 58.62
N GLU A 590 -39.89 50.87 59.75
CA GLU A 590 -40.27 52.11 60.45
C GLU A 590 -39.08 53.03 60.76
N SER A 591 -37.96 52.44 61.22
CA SER A 591 -36.74 53.18 61.57
C SER A 591 -35.83 53.50 60.38
N LEU A 592 -36.22 53.14 59.16
CA LEU A 592 -35.41 53.35 57.96
C LEU A 592 -35.80 54.68 57.26
N PRO A 593 -34.82 55.49 56.81
CA PRO A 593 -35.10 56.68 56.03
C PRO A 593 -35.93 56.39 54.76
N ALA A 594 -36.67 57.40 54.29
CA ALA A 594 -37.33 57.33 52.99
C ALA A 594 -36.30 57.08 51.88
N GLY A 595 -36.60 56.15 50.97
CA GLY A 595 -35.63 55.73 49.95
C GLY A 595 -35.93 54.38 49.30
N ILE A 596 -34.99 53.94 48.46
CA ILE A 596 -35.07 52.65 47.76
C ILE A 596 -34.21 51.62 48.51
N TYR A 597 -34.75 50.41 48.64
CA TYR A 597 -34.07 49.26 49.21
C TYR A 597 -34.16 48.07 48.26
N VAL A 598 -33.19 47.16 48.32
CA VAL A 598 -33.23 45.87 47.64
C VAL A 598 -33.38 44.79 48.69
N ILE A 599 -34.34 43.88 48.48
CA ILE A 599 -34.54 42.71 49.33
C ILE A 599 -34.07 41.47 48.61
N ARG A 600 -33.22 40.69 49.27
CA ARG A 600 -32.86 39.32 48.88
C ARG A 600 -33.69 38.35 49.71
N ILE A 601 -34.50 37.54 49.03
CA ILE A 601 -35.37 36.53 49.61
C ILE A 601 -34.69 35.18 49.41
N GLN A 602 -34.51 34.42 50.48
CA GLN A 602 -33.86 33.11 50.47
C GLN A 602 -34.90 32.04 50.79
N TYR A 603 -34.87 30.93 50.06
CA TYR A 603 -35.78 29.81 50.23
C TYR A 603 -35.08 28.62 50.91
N GLN A 604 -35.83 27.72 51.55
CA GLN A 604 -35.26 26.53 52.19
C GLN A 604 -34.51 25.60 51.21
N ASN A 605 -34.89 25.61 49.93
CA ASN A 605 -34.20 24.83 48.90
C ASN A 605 -32.88 25.47 48.41
N GLY A 606 -32.43 26.56 49.04
CA GLY A 606 -31.18 27.26 48.70
C GLY A 606 -31.27 28.27 47.56
N SER A 607 -32.41 28.36 46.86
CA SER A 607 -32.62 29.38 45.84
C SER A 607 -32.82 30.78 46.43
N VAL A 608 -32.60 31.83 45.62
CA VAL A 608 -32.74 33.23 46.03
C VAL A 608 -33.46 34.07 44.97
N ASP A 609 -34.23 35.06 45.42
CA ASP A 609 -34.90 36.09 44.59
C ASP A 609 -34.52 37.50 45.08
N PHE A 610 -34.53 38.49 44.18
CA PHE A 610 -34.20 39.88 44.49
C PHE A 610 -35.31 40.81 44.03
N GLN A 611 -35.79 41.67 44.93
CA GLN A 611 -36.87 42.60 44.62
C GLN A 611 -36.64 43.99 45.21
N LYS A 612 -37.16 45.00 44.55
CA LYS A 612 -37.01 46.41 44.92
C LYS A 612 -38.16 46.87 45.81
N VAL A 613 -37.83 47.60 46.88
CA VAL A 613 -38.79 48.17 47.84
C VAL A 613 -38.60 49.67 47.93
N TYR A 614 -39.71 50.40 47.97
CA TYR A 614 -39.75 51.84 48.17
C TYR A 614 -40.25 52.13 49.59
N LYS A 615 -39.46 52.82 50.41
CA LYS A 615 -39.85 53.32 51.74
C LYS A 615 -40.36 54.75 51.60
N LYS A 616 -41.61 54.99 52.00
CA LYS A 616 -42.18 56.35 52.14
C LYS A 616 -41.62 57.06 53.34
#